data_AF-I0T9K8-F1
#
_entry.id   AF-I0T9K8-F1
#
_cell.length_a   1.000
_cell.length_b   1.000
_cell.length_c   1.000
_cell.angle_alpha   90.00
_cell.angle_beta   90.00
_cell.angle_gamma   90.00
#
_symmetry.space_group_name_H-M   'P 1'
#
loop_
_entity.id
_entity.type
_entity.pdbx_description
1 polymer ?
#
loop_
_entity_poly.entity_id
_entity_poly.type
_entity_poly.pdbx_seq_one_letter_code
_entity_poly.pdbx_strand_id
1 'polypeptide(L)'
;MIIIAIILGSDIGIGDSWSIPLKNGYELTSVDTPEYANINRRNDPLQENLIDGITHIQVVGDSVIGKGADGNYFIFNLQNGDKEDNLSYQNLTIKMKSRPITLVDNDTYYWEQRKVPYIIAGIFCLLITILAIKTLWRIGLIY
;
A
#
# COMPACT_ATOMS: atom_id res chain seq x y z
N MET A 1 -2.29 -13.85 9.68
CA MET A 1 -2.07 -13.20 8.37
C MET A 1 -3.38 -12.73 7.77
N ILE A 2 -4.29 -13.64 7.41
CA ILE A 2 -5.59 -13.32 6.75
C ILE A 2 -6.41 -12.28 7.53
N ILE A 3 -6.64 -12.49 8.83
CA ILE A 3 -7.44 -11.56 9.66
C ILE A 3 -6.83 -10.14 9.66
N ILE A 4 -5.52 -10.02 9.65
CA ILE A 4 -4.83 -8.72 9.70
C ILE A 4 -4.87 -8.03 8.34
N ALA A 5 -4.74 -8.78 7.25
CA ALA A 5 -4.96 -8.26 5.89
C ALA A 5 -6.39 -7.70 5.73
N ILE A 6 -7.40 -8.43 6.22
CA ILE A 6 -8.80 -7.97 6.22
C ILE A 6 -8.97 -6.67 7.01
N ILE A 7 -8.42 -6.60 8.24
CA ILE A 7 -8.52 -5.40 9.09
C ILE A 7 -7.86 -4.19 8.44
N LEU A 8 -6.71 -4.40 7.78
CA LEU A 8 -5.97 -3.32 7.13
C LEU A 8 -6.53 -2.98 5.75
N GLY A 9 -7.44 -3.79 5.21
CA GLY A 9 -7.90 -3.68 3.83
C GLY A 9 -6.74 -3.78 2.85
N SER A 10 -5.71 -4.56 3.15
CA SER A 10 -4.58 -4.85 2.26
C SER A 10 -4.64 -6.31 1.81
N ASP A 11 -3.92 -6.64 0.74
CA ASP A 11 -3.78 -8.03 0.30
C ASP A 11 -3.00 -8.85 1.35
N ILE A 12 -3.01 -10.18 1.26
CA ILE A 12 -2.33 -11.06 2.23
C ILE A 12 -0.81 -11.12 2.06
N GLY A 13 -0.27 -10.57 0.97
CA GLY A 13 1.14 -10.61 0.57
C GLY A 13 1.51 -11.92 -0.12
N ILE A 14 0.55 -12.60 -0.75
CA ILE A 14 0.72 -13.89 -1.42
C ILE A 14 0.03 -13.78 -2.77
N GLY A 15 0.81 -13.86 -3.85
CA GLY A 15 0.31 -13.77 -5.23
C GLY A 15 1.27 -13.03 -6.15
N ASP A 16 0.86 -12.90 -7.40
CA ASP A 16 1.45 -12.05 -8.45
C ASP A 16 0.97 -10.59 -8.37
N SER A 17 0.13 -10.27 -7.39
CA SER A 17 -0.48 -8.98 -7.20
C SER A 17 -0.46 -8.55 -5.74
N TRP A 18 -0.47 -7.24 -5.54
CA TRP A 18 -0.57 -6.63 -4.22
C TRP A 18 -1.42 -5.37 -4.24
N SER A 19 -1.97 -4.99 -3.08
CA SER A 19 -2.83 -3.82 -2.91
C SER A 19 -2.65 -3.18 -1.53
N ILE A 20 -2.58 -1.84 -1.52
CA ILE A 20 -2.50 -1.01 -0.32
C ILE A 20 -3.59 0.06 -0.30
N PRO A 21 -4.30 0.22 0.84
CA PRO A 21 -5.22 1.33 1.02
C PRO A 21 -4.53 2.69 0.90
N LEU A 22 -5.18 3.57 0.17
CA LEU A 22 -5.01 5.01 0.29
C LEU A 22 -6.23 5.59 1.01
N LYS A 23 -6.17 6.87 1.36
CA LYS A 23 -7.31 7.55 2.00
C LYS A 23 -8.50 7.63 1.03
N ASN A 24 -9.68 7.86 1.61
CA ASN A 24 -10.91 8.21 0.89
C ASN A 24 -11.34 7.18 -0.17
N GLY A 25 -11.09 5.90 0.09
CA GLY A 25 -11.55 4.81 -0.77
C GLY A 25 -10.73 4.64 -2.06
N TYR A 26 -9.51 5.15 -2.09
CA TYR A 26 -8.54 4.81 -3.14
C TYR A 26 -7.59 3.72 -2.66
N GLU A 27 -6.88 3.10 -3.59
CA GLU A 27 -5.82 2.15 -3.30
C GLU A 27 -4.74 2.18 -4.37
N LEU A 28 -3.55 1.74 -3.97
CA LEU A 28 -2.43 1.48 -4.85
C LEU A 28 -2.36 -0.02 -5.09
N THR A 29 -2.41 -0.45 -6.35
CA THR A 29 -2.36 -1.88 -6.72
C THR A 29 -1.27 -2.15 -7.73
N SER A 30 -0.69 -3.34 -7.68
CA SER A 30 0.22 -3.85 -8.69
C SER A 30 -0.20 -5.26 -9.07
N VAL A 31 -0.07 -5.60 -10.35
CA VAL A 31 -0.36 -6.94 -10.88
C VAL A 31 0.76 -7.29 -11.86
N ASP A 32 1.24 -8.54 -11.80
CA ASP A 32 2.29 -9.15 -12.63
C ASP A 32 3.70 -8.54 -12.51
N THR A 33 3.80 -7.21 -12.45
CA THR A 33 5.04 -6.43 -12.45
C THR A 33 5.12 -5.56 -11.20
N PRO A 34 5.82 -5.98 -10.13
CA PRO A 34 5.87 -5.22 -8.88
C PRO A 34 6.50 -3.83 -9.03
N GLU A 35 7.23 -3.58 -10.12
CA GLU A 35 7.84 -2.30 -10.45
C GLU A 35 6.83 -1.25 -10.91
N TYR A 36 5.60 -1.65 -11.27
CA TYR A 36 4.55 -0.76 -11.76
C TYR A 36 3.28 -0.90 -10.93
N ALA A 37 2.77 0.23 -10.46
CA ALA A 37 1.56 0.29 -9.66
C ALA A 37 0.54 1.26 -10.26
N ASN A 38 -0.70 1.09 -9.87
CA ASN A 38 -1.84 1.87 -10.36
C ASN A 38 -2.62 2.43 -9.18
N ILE A 39 -3.16 3.65 -9.33
CA ILE A 39 -4.12 4.20 -8.38
C ILE A 39 -5.52 3.89 -8.88
N ASN A 40 -6.29 3.19 -8.05
CA ASN A 40 -7.63 2.72 -8.36
C ASN A 40 -8.61 3.17 -7.29
N ARG A 41 -9.91 3.18 -7.63
CA ARG A 41 -10.96 3.20 -6.62
C ARG A 41 -11.08 1.82 -5.99
N ARG A 42 -11.06 1.78 -4.67
CA ARG A 42 -11.24 0.54 -3.91
C ARG A 42 -12.62 -0.05 -4.17
N ASN A 43 -12.64 -1.36 -4.38
CA ASN A 43 -13.86 -2.14 -4.66
C ASN A 43 -14.62 -1.66 -5.91
N ASP A 44 -13.96 -0.97 -6.84
CA ASP A 44 -14.58 -0.60 -8.10
C ASP A 44 -14.77 -1.86 -8.97
N PRO A 45 -16.01 -2.25 -9.28
CA PRO A 45 -16.28 -3.43 -10.11
C PRO A 45 -15.76 -3.27 -11.54
N LEU A 46 -15.49 -2.04 -12.00
CA LEU A 46 -14.93 -1.76 -13.32
C LEU A 46 -13.39 -1.75 -13.33
N GLN A 47 -12.75 -1.74 -12.15
CA GLN A 47 -11.29 -1.68 -11.97
C GLN A 47 -10.66 -0.56 -12.83
N GLU A 48 -11.24 0.64 -12.80
CA GLU A 48 -10.70 1.75 -13.59
C GLU A 48 -9.35 2.22 -13.02
N ASN A 49 -8.31 2.12 -13.85
CA ASN A 49 -7.01 2.71 -13.56
C ASN A 49 -7.09 4.24 -13.69
N LEU A 50 -7.03 4.95 -12.57
CA LEU A 50 -7.05 6.41 -12.56
C LEU A 50 -5.69 6.99 -12.93
N ILE A 51 -4.63 6.34 -12.45
CA ILE A 51 -3.23 6.58 -12.82
C ILE A 51 -2.57 5.21 -12.98
N ASP A 52 -1.84 5.04 -14.08
CA ASP A 52 -1.19 3.79 -14.48
C ASP A 52 0.34 3.95 -14.49
N GLY A 53 1.06 2.84 -14.34
CA GLY A 53 2.50 2.78 -14.55
C GLY A 53 3.32 3.57 -13.54
N ILE A 54 2.84 3.70 -12.30
CA ILE A 54 3.51 4.43 -11.22
C ILE A 54 4.73 3.61 -10.77
N THR A 55 5.91 4.21 -10.87
CA THR A 55 7.17 3.59 -10.38
C THR A 55 7.57 4.13 -9.02
N HIS A 56 7.32 5.41 -8.77
CA HIS A 56 7.65 6.06 -7.50
C HIS A 56 6.48 6.85 -6.95
N ILE A 57 6.36 6.89 -5.63
CA ILE A 57 5.23 7.49 -4.93
C ILE A 57 5.65 8.19 -3.65
N GLN A 58 4.89 9.22 -3.28
CA GLN A 58 4.88 9.83 -1.97
C GLN A 58 3.46 10.30 -1.65
N VAL A 59 2.96 9.95 -0.46
CA VAL A 59 1.67 10.43 0.04
C VAL A 59 1.90 11.67 0.90
N VAL A 60 1.26 12.79 0.55
CA VAL A 60 1.39 14.08 1.25
C VAL A 60 0.00 14.60 1.61
N GLY A 61 -0.41 14.39 2.87
CA GLY A 61 -1.72 14.80 3.34
C GLY A 61 -2.83 13.99 2.65
N ASP A 62 -3.62 14.65 1.81
CA ASP A 62 -4.68 14.04 0.99
C ASP A 62 -4.33 14.08 -0.50
N SER A 63 -3.04 14.12 -0.82
CA SER A 63 -2.56 14.02 -2.19
C SER A 63 -1.52 12.91 -2.30
N VAL A 64 -1.48 12.26 -3.45
CA VAL A 64 -0.39 11.41 -3.88
C VAL A 64 0.38 12.16 -4.94
N ILE A 65 1.70 12.22 -4.79
CA ILE A 65 2.58 12.64 -5.87
C ILE A 65 3.43 11.45 -6.28
N GLY A 66 3.78 11.40 -7.56
CA GLY A 66 4.55 10.27 -8.05
C GLY A 66 5.18 10.50 -9.39
N LYS A 67 5.82 9.44 -9.88
CA LYS A 67 6.51 9.39 -11.16
C LYS A 67 6.05 8.16 -11.94
N GLY A 68 5.61 8.37 -13.17
CA GLY A 68 5.26 7.30 -14.10
C GLY A 68 6.49 6.65 -14.73
N ALA A 69 6.29 5.49 -15.35
CA ALA A 69 7.31 4.77 -16.12
C ALA A 69 7.82 5.59 -17.33
N ASP A 70 6.99 6.50 -17.84
CA ASP A 70 7.33 7.48 -18.87
C ASP A 70 8.30 8.59 -18.39
N GLY A 71 8.60 8.63 -17.09
CA GLY A 71 9.47 9.61 -16.46
C GLY A 71 8.77 10.91 -16.07
N ASN A 72 7.49 11.08 -16.41
CA ASN A 72 6.71 12.24 -16.05
C ASN A 72 6.20 12.13 -14.61
N TYR A 73 5.88 13.29 -14.03
CA TYR A 73 5.35 13.37 -12.67
C TYR A 73 3.85 13.62 -12.69
N PHE A 74 3.20 13.23 -11.59
CA PHE A 74 1.78 13.49 -11.39
C PHE A 74 1.46 13.97 -9.97
N ILE A 75 0.29 14.58 -9.83
CA ILE A 75 -0.36 14.85 -8.55
C ILE A 75 -1.78 14.31 -8.63
N PHE A 76 -2.16 13.48 -7.67
CA PHE A 76 -3.50 12.94 -7.51
C PHE A 76 -4.11 13.39 -6.19
N ASN A 77 -5.30 13.97 -6.23
CA ASN A 77 -6.02 14.40 -5.05
C ASN A 77 -6.94 13.28 -4.54
N LEU A 78 -6.63 12.76 -3.35
CA LEU A 78 -7.39 11.69 -2.72
C LEU A 78 -8.77 12.16 -2.23
N GLN A 79 -9.07 13.45 -2.11
CA GLN A 79 -10.40 13.89 -1.65
C GLN A 79 -11.44 13.88 -2.76
N ASN A 80 -11.08 14.37 -3.95
CA ASN A 80 -12.01 14.59 -5.04
C ASN A 80 -11.68 13.81 -6.32
N GLY A 81 -10.52 13.14 -6.38
CA GLY A 81 -10.08 12.38 -7.55
C GLY A 81 -9.49 13.24 -8.67
N ASP A 82 -9.30 14.54 -8.45
CA ASP A 82 -8.65 15.40 -9.45
C ASP A 82 -7.20 14.95 -9.65
N LYS A 83 -6.77 14.97 -10.91
CA LYS A 83 -5.40 14.61 -11.28
C LYS A 83 -4.76 15.62 -12.21
N GLU A 84 -3.46 15.78 -12.01
CA GLU A 84 -2.57 16.52 -12.88
C GLU A 84 -1.44 15.59 -13.31
N ASP A 85 -1.47 15.17 -14.58
CA ASP A 85 -0.50 14.24 -15.16
C ASP A 85 0.49 14.98 -16.08
N ASN A 86 1.51 14.28 -16.57
CA ASN A 86 2.50 14.80 -17.52
C ASN A 86 3.25 16.05 -17.02
N LEU A 87 3.49 16.15 -15.72
CA LEU A 87 4.23 17.26 -15.13
C LEU A 87 5.74 17.06 -15.30
N SER A 88 6.45 18.15 -15.56
CA SER A 88 7.89 18.20 -15.35
C SER A 88 8.21 18.26 -13.86
N TYR A 89 9.43 17.86 -13.48
CA TYR A 89 9.90 18.00 -12.09
C TYR A 89 9.84 19.45 -11.58
N GLN A 90 10.11 20.42 -12.46
CA GLN A 90 10.02 21.85 -12.14
C GLN A 90 8.58 22.25 -11.81
N ASN A 91 7.61 21.83 -12.64
CA ASN A 91 6.19 22.11 -12.41
C ASN A 91 5.69 21.46 -11.11
N LEU A 92 6.10 20.22 -10.85
CA LEU A 92 5.80 19.53 -9.58
C LEU A 92 6.34 20.32 -8.39
N THR A 93 7.60 20.76 -8.44
CA THR A 93 8.25 21.48 -7.33
C THR A 93 7.56 22.81 -7.04
N ILE A 94 7.15 23.56 -8.09
CA ILE A 94 6.39 24.80 -7.94
C ILE A 94 5.05 24.53 -7.25
N LYS A 95 4.32 23.50 -7.69
CA LYS A 95 3.02 23.12 -7.11
C LYS A 95 3.13 22.64 -5.67
N MET A 96 4.21 21.96 -5.33
CA MET A 96 4.49 21.49 -3.97
C MET A 96 4.90 22.63 -3.01
N LYS A 97 5.03 23.87 -3.48
CA LYS A 97 5.36 25.06 -2.66
C LYS A 97 6.56 24.82 -1.73
N SER A 98 7.62 24.23 -2.28
CA SER A 98 8.86 23.91 -1.56
C SER A 98 8.72 22.86 -0.42
N ARG A 99 7.62 22.11 -0.36
CA ARG A 99 7.57 20.89 0.47
C ARG A 99 8.60 19.89 -0.07
N PRO A 100 9.27 19.13 0.81
CA PRO A 100 10.25 18.13 0.39
C PRO A 100 9.57 17.05 -0.45
N ILE A 101 10.12 16.82 -1.64
CA ILE A 101 9.73 15.73 -2.53
C ILE A 101 10.71 14.59 -2.28
N THR A 102 10.23 13.55 -1.62
CA THR A 102 10.98 12.33 -1.28
C THR A 102 10.20 11.14 -1.80
N LEU A 103 10.15 11.03 -3.13
CA LEU A 103 9.55 9.89 -3.80
C LEU A 103 10.34 8.63 -3.45
N VAL A 104 9.63 7.55 -3.13
CA VAL A 104 10.19 6.22 -2.93
C VAL A 104 9.66 5.28 -3.99
N ASP A 105 10.38 4.20 -4.30
CA ASP A 105 9.86 3.14 -5.17
C ASP A 105 8.52 2.61 -4.63
N ASN A 106 7.61 2.26 -5.52
CA ASN A 106 6.29 1.74 -5.15
C ASN A 106 6.37 0.45 -4.30
N ASP A 107 7.29 -0.46 -4.60
CA ASP A 107 7.53 -1.70 -3.85
C ASP A 107 8.10 -1.38 -2.47
N THR A 108 9.04 -0.44 -2.38
CA THR A 108 9.55 0.05 -1.09
C THR A 108 8.42 0.65 -0.24
N TYR A 109 7.57 1.50 -0.85
CA TYR A 109 6.40 2.04 -0.18
C TYR A 109 5.50 0.90 0.32
N TYR A 110 5.29 -0.12 -0.51
CA TYR A 110 4.47 -1.27 -0.18
C TYR A 110 4.96 -2.01 1.06
N TRP A 111 6.25 -2.37 1.09
CA TRP A 111 6.84 -3.08 2.21
C TRP A 111 6.84 -2.28 3.51
N GLU A 112 7.09 -0.97 3.44
CA GLU A 112 7.10 -0.12 4.63
C GLU A 112 5.69 0.00 5.26
N GLN A 113 4.61 0.02 4.48
CA GLN A 113 3.26 -0.01 5.04
C GLN A 113 2.94 -1.32 5.78
N ARG A 114 3.54 -2.44 5.37
CA ARG A 114 3.25 -3.78 5.91
C ARG A 114 4.13 -4.19 7.07
N LYS A 115 5.30 -3.57 7.21
CA LYS A 115 6.33 -3.91 8.19
C LYS A 115 5.79 -4.01 9.61
N VAL A 116 5.15 -2.96 10.09
CA VAL A 116 4.59 -2.92 11.46
C VAL A 116 3.42 -3.91 11.63
N PRO A 117 2.41 -3.92 10.74
CA PRO A 117 1.38 -4.96 10.74
C PRO A 117 1.90 -6.40 10.84
N TYR A 118 2.92 -6.74 10.05
CA TYR A 118 3.48 -8.08 10.02
C TYR A 118 4.24 -8.43 11.29
N ILE A 119 4.98 -7.49 11.86
CA ILE A 119 5.64 -7.67 13.16
C ILE A 119 4.58 -7.96 14.24
N ILE A 120 3.55 -7.12 14.33
CA ILE A 120 2.45 -7.29 15.30
C ILE A 120 1.79 -8.65 15.12
N ALA A 121 1.49 -9.02 13.87
CA ALA A 121 0.87 -10.28 13.54
C ALA A 121 1.73 -11.50 13.91
N GLY A 122 3.05 -11.41 13.68
CA GLY A 122 4.01 -12.44 14.04
C GLY A 122 4.06 -12.66 15.54
N ILE A 123 4.08 -11.58 16.33
CA ILE A 123 4.03 -11.63 17.80
C ILE A 123 2.75 -12.31 18.27
N PHE A 124 1.59 -11.91 17.76
CA PHE A 124 0.31 -12.55 18.13
C PHE A 124 0.27 -14.03 17.75
N CYS A 125 0.77 -14.40 16.58
CA CYS A 125 0.85 -15.80 16.15
C CYS A 125 1.70 -16.65 17.12
N LEU A 126 2.84 -16.10 17.55
CA LEU A 126 3.74 -16.75 18.49
C LEU A 126 3.10 -16.91 19.87
N LEU A 127 2.41 -15.88 20.37
CA LEU A 127 1.66 -15.94 21.64
C LEU A 127 0.57 -17.02 21.61
N ILE A 128 -0.22 -17.08 20.53
CA ILE A 128 -1.28 -18.08 20.37
C ILE A 128 -0.68 -19.49 20.32
N THR A 129 0.45 -19.67 19.62
CA THR A 129 1.14 -20.96 19.52
C THR A 129 1.62 -21.43 20.89
N ILE A 130 2.24 -20.55 21.69
CA ILE A 130 2.66 -20.88 23.06
C ILE A 130 1.46 -21.27 23.93
N LEU A 131 0.36 -20.52 23.85
CA LEU A 131 -0.86 -20.81 24.60
C LEU A 131 -1.47 -22.16 24.20
N ALA A 132 -1.49 -22.48 22.91
CA ALA A 132 -1.98 -23.76 22.39
C ALA A 132 -1.13 -24.93 22.91
N ILE A 133 0.20 -24.82 22.81
CA ILE A 133 1.13 -25.85 23.33
C ILE A 133 0.92 -26.04 24.83
N LYS A 134 0.86 -24.96 25.61
CA LYS A 134 0.64 -25.03 27.07
C LYS A 134 -0.70 -25.70 27.42
N THR A 135 -1.75 -25.42 26.65
CA THR A 135 -3.08 -26.00 26.85
C THR A 135 -3.08 -27.50 26.53
N LEU A 136 -2.50 -27.89 25.39
CA LEU A 136 -2.36 -29.30 25.01
C LEU A 136 -1.53 -30.09 26.01
N TRP A 137 -0.41 -29.51 26.48
CA TRP A 137 0.45 -30.15 27.47
C TRP A 137 -0.27 -30.33 28.81
N ARG A 138 -1.07 -29.35 29.23
CA ARG A 138 -1.92 -29.46 30.43
C ARG A 138 -2.97 -30.56 30.28
N ILE A 139 -3.63 -30.68 29.13
CA ILE A 139 -4.63 -31.74 28.88
C ILE A 139 -3.97 -33.12 28.84
N GLY A 140 -2.84 -33.25 28.15
CA GLY A 140 -2.10 -34.51 28.03
C GLY A 140 -1.37 -34.97 29.30
N LEU A 141 -1.24 -34.11 30.32
CA LEU A 141 -0.76 -34.48 31.66
C LEU A 141 -1.91 -34.79 32.63
N ILE A 142 -3.15 -34.44 32.28
CA ILE A 142 -4.36 -34.74 33.07
C ILE A 142 -4.95 -36.11 32.66
N TYR A 143 -4.57 -36.62 31.50
CA TYR A 143 -4.77 -38.02 31.06
C TYR A 143 -3.48 -38.82 31.23
#